data_AF-A0A3D9LGJ6-F1
#
_entry.id   AF-A0A3D9LGJ6-F1
#
_cell.length_a   1.000
_cell.length_b   1.000
_cell.length_c   1.000
_cell.angle_alpha   90.00
_cell.angle_beta   90.00
_cell.angle_gamma   90.00
#
_symmetry.space_group_name_H-M   'P 1'
#
loop_
_entity.id
_entity.type
_entity.pdbx_description
1 polymer ?
#
loop_
_entity_poly.entity_id
_entity_poly.type
_entity_poly.pdbx_seq_one_letter_code
_entity_poly.pdbx_strand_id
1 'polypeptide(L)' 'MAKKKPFALRLDEDTLKAIEKWAADEFRSTNGQIEWIIHRALKEAGRIKKDS' A
#
# COMPACT_ATOMS: atom_id res chain seq x y z
N MET A 1 -6.77 9.53 14.92
CA MET A 1 -6.20 8.95 13.68
C MET A 1 -4.76 9.42 13.57
N ALA A 2 -3.81 8.50 13.41
CA ALA A 2 -2.41 8.89 13.19
C ALA A 2 -2.33 9.81 11.96
N LYS A 3 -1.54 10.88 12.06
CA LYS A 3 -1.46 11.92 11.02
C LYS A 3 -0.78 11.33 9.78
N LYS A 4 -1.55 11.04 8.72
CA LYS A 4 -1.01 10.56 7.44
C LYS A 4 -0.31 11.72 6.73
N LYS A 5 0.95 11.53 6.34
CA LYS A 5 1.73 12.52 5.58
C LYS A 5 1.69 12.15 4.09
N PRO A 6 1.16 13.01 3.20
CA PRO A 6 1.21 12.77 1.76
C PRO A 6 2.65 12.62 1.27
N PHE A 7 2.87 11.68 0.36
CA PHE A 7 4.16 11.40 -0.27
C PHE A 7 3.95 11.07 -1.75
N ALA A 8 4.77 11.65 -2.63
CA ALA A 8 4.72 11.36 -4.06
C ALA A 8 5.55 10.10 -4.35
N LEU A 9 4.87 8.98 -4.57
CA LEU A 9 5.48 7.72 -4.94
C LEU A 9 5.72 7.68 -6.46
N ARG A 10 6.94 7.34 -6.88
CA ARG A 10 7.27 7.12 -8.29
C ARG A 10 7.12 5.63 -8.60
N LEU A 11 6.30 5.31 -9.59
CA LEU A 11 6.05 3.96 -10.10
C LEU A 11 6.07 4.02 -11.62
N ASP A 12 6.47 2.93 -12.26
CA ASP A 12 6.21 2.75 -13.68
C ASP A 12 4.71 2.47 -13.93
N GLU A 13 4.30 2.68 -15.18
CA GLU A 13 2.89 2.62 -15.58
C GLU A 13 2.29 1.21 -15.41
N ASP A 14 3.06 0.16 -15.70
CA ASP A 14 2.57 -1.22 -15.64
C ASP A 14 2.36 -1.66 -14.19
N THR A 15 3.27 -1.28 -13.30
CA THR A 15 3.11 -1.49 -11.85
C THR A 15 1.85 -0.77 -11.33
N LEU A 16 1.61 0.48 -11.73
CA LEU A 16 0.42 1.21 -11.29
C LEU A 16 -0.87 0.51 -11.77
N LYS A 17 -0.94 0.13 -13.05
CA LYS A 17 -2.11 -0.59 -13.60
C LYS A 17 -2.37 -1.91 -12.89
N ALA A 18 -1.31 -2.66 -12.56
CA ALA A 18 -1.45 -3.91 -11.81
C ALA A 18 -2.03 -3.68 -10.41
N ILE A 19 -1.59 -2.63 -9.73
CA ILE A 19 -2.11 -2.24 -8.41
C ILE A 19 -3.57 -1.78 -8.51
N GLU A 20 -3.93 -0.97 -9.51
CA GLU A 20 -5.29 -0.50 -9.74
C GLU A 20 -6.25 -1.65 -9.99
N LYS A 21 -5.86 -2.62 -10.84
CA LYS A 21 -6.64 -3.82 -11.09
C LYS A 21 -6.84 -4.64 -9.81
N TRP A 22 -5.78 -4.89 -9.05
CA TRP A 22 -5.87 -5.63 -7.79
C TRP A 22 -6.76 -4.91 -6.77
N ALA A 23 -6.65 -3.58 -6.67
CA ALA A 23 -7.52 -2.79 -5.82
C ALA A 23 -8.99 -2.94 -6.23
N ALA A 24 -9.29 -2.89 -7.53
CA ALA A 24 -10.65 -3.08 -8.05
C ALA A 24 -11.19 -4.49 -7.76
N ASP A 25 -10.38 -5.53 -7.94
CA ASP A 25 -10.74 -6.93 -7.66
C ASP A 25 -11.10 -7.15 -6.18
N GLU A 26 -10.51 -6.38 -5.26
CA GLU A 26 -10.80 -6.42 -3.81
C GLU A 26 -11.75 -5.32 -3.33
N PHE A 27 -12.41 -4.58 -4.23
CA PHE A 27 -13.29 -3.45 -3.90
C PHE A 27 -12.63 -2.40 -2.99
N ARG A 28 -11.35 -2.10 -3.22
CA ARG A 28 -10.52 -1.14 -2.48
C ARG A 28 -10.11 0.03 -3.38
N SER A 29 -9.76 1.17 -2.79
CA SER A 29 -9.07 2.25 -3.51
C SER A 29 -7.60 1.91 -3.76
N THR A 30 -7.02 2.44 -4.84
CA THR A 30 -5.58 2.28 -5.16
C THR A 30 -4.70 2.71 -3.99
N ASN A 31 -5.01 3.84 -3.35
CA ASN A 31 -4.26 4.30 -2.16
C ASN A 31 -4.36 3.34 -0.98
N GLY A 32 -5.56 2.77 -0.72
CA GLY A 32 -5.73 1.76 0.30
C GLY A 32 -4.98 0.47 0.00
N GLN A 33 -4.92 0.08 -1.28
CA GLN A 33 -4.16 -1.08 -1.74
C GLN A 33 -2.67 -0.88 -1.51
N ILE A 34 -2.12 0.29 -1.89
CA ILE A 34 -0.72 0.64 -1.68
C ILE A 34 -0.37 0.63 -0.18
N GLU A 35 -1.22 1.22 0.66
CA GLU A 35 -1.04 1.23 2.12
C GLU A 35 -0.98 -0.20 2.69
N TRP A 36 -1.89 -1.07 2.25
CA TRP A 36 -1.92 -2.47 2.67
C TRP A 36 -0.66 -3.24 2.22
N ILE A 37 -0.25 -3.08 0.95
CA ILE A 37 0.95 -3.74 0.40
C ILE A 37 2.19 -3.32 1.19
N ILE A 38 2.38 -2.01 1.40
CA ILE A 38 3.53 -1.47 2.14
C ILE A 38 3.53 -1.98 3.58
N HIS A 39 2.39 -1.90 4.27
CA HIS A 39 2.29 -2.36 5.65
C HIS A 39 2.59 -3.87 5.77
N ARG A 40 2.03 -4.68 4.86
CA ARG A 40 2.30 -6.12 4.81
C ARG A 40 3.78 -6.40 4.56
N ALA A 41 4.39 -5.76 3.55
CA ALA A 41 5.80 -5.94 3.22
C ALA A 41 6.73 -5.53 4.37
N LEU A 42 6.42 -4.42 5.05
CA LEU A 42 7.18 -3.98 6.23
C LEU A 42 7.06 -4.99 7.38
N LYS A 43 5.88 -5.57 7.60
CA LYS A 43 5.67 -6.59 8.63
C LYS A 43 6.44 -7.87 8.31
N GLU A 44 6.35 -8.35 7.08
CA GLU A 44 7.07 -9.55 6.60
C GLU A 44 8.60 -9.35 6.67
N ALA A 45 9.08 -8.14 6.39
CA ALA A 45 10.48 -7.76 6.54
C ALA A 45 10.91 -7.43 7.99
N GLY A 46 10.02 -7.58 8.98
CA GLY A 46 10.30 -7.28 10.40
C GLY A 46 10.59 -5.81 10.70
N ARG A 47 10.17 -4.89 9.83
CA ARG A 47 10.42 -3.43 9.92
C ARG A 47 9.38 -2.67 10.73
N ILE A 48 8.25 -3.29 11.02
CA ILE A 48 7.26 -2.79 11.97
C ILE A 48 6.99 -3.88 13.01
N LYS A 49 6.96 -3.49 14.30
CA LYS A 49 6.53 -4.40 15.36
C LYS A 49 5.02 -4.56 15.28
N LYS A 50 4.49 -5.76 15.55
CA LYS A 50 3.05 -5.95 15.81
C LYS A 50 2.67 -4.92 16.87
N ASP A 51 1.71 -4.05 16.57
CA ASP A 51 1.04 -3.26 17.59
C ASP A 51 0.63 -4.25 18.70
N SER A 52 1.21 -4.06 19.88
CA SER A 52 0.86 -4.80 21.10
C SER A 52 -0.35 -4.15 21.74
#